data_AF-A0A5E4I9X8-F1
#
_entry.id   AF-A0A5E4I9X8-F1
#
_cell.length_a   1.000
_cell.length_b   1.000
_cell.length_c   1.000
_cell.angle_alpha   90.00
_cell.angle_beta   90.00
_cell.angle_gamma   90.00
#
_symmetry.space_group_name_H-M   'P 1'
#
loop_
_entity.id
_entity.type
_entity.pdbx_description
1 polymer ?
#
loop_
_entity_poly.entity_id
_entity_poly.type
_entity_poly.pdbx_seq_one_letter_code
_entity_poly.pdbx_strand_id
1 'polypeptide(L)'
;MIGKATSKETGKTIRLSITEDAGWIAGAMEKITKDYGFNFNIARWQIINRDAKSGYSDYFEFTQLGYESIVVWPGEWDPNMHTPQDNLSNVNISYLVNTTRHIAATMAILADTDIEQPQLQITNPRFGKILFNDNEKKTYKYKTPIIFDATNIYAEVKQGIYPIEKVEFYYDDKLLLTDTEKPYEYILNKTSIGFHKIKVIAYDTIGTDATDEMKILFINIPKNQL
;
A
#
# COMPACT_ATOMS: atom_id res chain seq x y z
N MET A 1 18.22 -7.47 -2.70
CA MET A 1 19.08 -8.61 -3.13
C MET A 1 18.22 -9.61 -3.88
N ILE A 2 18.60 -10.10 -5.06
CA ILE A 2 17.77 -11.02 -5.86
C ILE A 2 18.59 -12.13 -6.55
N GLY A 3 19.84 -12.35 -6.12
CA GLY A 3 20.78 -13.25 -6.80
C GLY A 3 21.05 -14.58 -6.10
N LYS A 4 20.54 -14.79 -4.88
CA LYS A 4 20.83 -15.99 -4.09
C LYS A 4 19.85 -17.12 -4.43
N ALA A 5 20.39 -18.24 -4.93
CA ALA A 5 19.68 -19.49 -5.12
C ALA A 5 20.67 -20.64 -5.35
N THR A 6 20.68 -21.63 -4.45
CA THR A 6 21.62 -22.75 -4.47
C THR A 6 20.99 -24.08 -4.87
N SER A 7 19.66 -24.20 -4.78
CA SER A 7 18.95 -25.43 -5.14
C SER A 7 18.05 -25.24 -6.37
N LYS A 8 17.59 -26.35 -6.95
CA LYS A 8 16.61 -26.33 -8.04
C LYS A 8 15.28 -25.69 -7.62
N GLU A 9 14.91 -25.83 -6.35
CA GLU A 9 13.68 -25.28 -5.78
C GLU A 9 13.81 -23.78 -5.56
N THR A 10 14.89 -23.35 -4.89
CA THR A 10 15.13 -21.92 -4.60
C THR A 10 15.45 -21.14 -5.87
N GLY A 11 16.11 -21.79 -6.85
CA GLY A 11 16.31 -21.26 -8.20
C GLY A 11 15.04 -21.13 -9.05
N LYS A 12 13.91 -21.64 -8.56
CA LYS A 12 12.58 -21.48 -9.18
C LYS A 12 11.60 -20.73 -8.29
N THR A 13 12.04 -20.08 -7.22
CA THR A 13 11.13 -19.40 -6.30
C THR A 13 11.50 -17.93 -6.17
N ILE A 14 10.55 -17.04 -6.42
CA ILE A 14 10.65 -15.63 -6.03
C ILE A 14 9.81 -15.46 -4.77
N ARG A 15 10.39 -14.91 -3.71
CA ARG A 15 9.66 -14.59 -2.47
C ARG A 15 9.23 -13.14 -2.48
N LEU A 16 8.03 -12.86 -2.00
CA LEU A 16 7.47 -11.51 -1.93
C LEU A 16 7.15 -11.13 -0.49
N SER A 17 7.53 -9.92 -0.09
CA SER A 17 6.83 -9.23 0.99
C SER A 17 5.87 -8.22 0.37
N ILE A 18 4.62 -8.19 0.81
CA ILE A 18 3.58 -7.31 0.26
C ILE A 18 2.83 -6.59 1.37
N THR A 19 2.37 -5.37 1.13
CA THR A 19 1.32 -4.75 1.97
C THR A 19 -0.01 -5.50 1.77
N GLU A 20 -0.90 -5.39 2.74
CA GLU A 20 -2.21 -6.07 2.81
C GLU A 20 -3.11 -5.82 1.59
N ASP A 21 -2.92 -4.68 0.94
CA ASP A 21 -3.63 -4.17 -0.24
C ASP A 21 -2.92 -4.49 -1.57
N ALA A 22 -1.63 -4.84 -1.56
CA ALA A 22 -0.84 -5.07 -2.78
C ALA A 22 -0.99 -6.50 -3.38
N GLY A 23 -2.03 -7.24 -3.00
CA GLY A 23 -2.25 -8.63 -3.43
C GLY A 23 -2.47 -8.79 -4.94
N TRP A 24 -3.03 -7.76 -5.58
CA TRP A 24 -3.28 -7.73 -7.01
C TRP A 24 -1.97 -7.68 -7.83
N ILE A 25 -0.95 -6.97 -7.32
CA ILE A 25 0.39 -6.91 -7.94
C ILE A 25 1.07 -8.28 -7.92
N ALA A 26 0.95 -9.02 -6.81
CA ALA A 26 1.45 -10.40 -6.72
C ALA A 26 0.73 -11.33 -7.71
N GLY A 27 -0.57 -11.15 -7.91
CA GLY A 27 -1.34 -11.85 -8.95
C GLY A 27 -0.86 -11.54 -10.37
N ALA A 28 -0.50 -10.29 -10.67
CA ALA A 28 0.11 -9.93 -11.94
C ALA A 28 1.45 -10.64 -12.15
N MET A 29 2.31 -10.71 -11.12
CA MET A 29 3.57 -11.45 -11.18
C MET A 29 3.36 -12.96 -11.47
N GLU A 30 2.36 -13.58 -10.83
CA GLU A 30 1.98 -14.99 -11.05
C GLU A 30 1.52 -15.21 -12.50
N LYS A 31 0.66 -14.33 -13.03
CA LYS A 31 0.19 -14.37 -14.41
C LYS A 31 1.34 -14.26 -15.41
N ILE A 32 2.28 -13.34 -15.17
CA ILE A 32 3.44 -13.13 -16.04
C ILE A 32 4.34 -14.36 -16.11
N THR A 33 4.54 -15.04 -14.98
CA THR A 33 5.25 -16.32 -14.98
C THR A 33 4.62 -17.30 -15.97
N LYS A 34 3.29 -17.44 -15.92
CA LYS A 34 2.55 -18.41 -16.73
C LYS A 34 2.54 -18.02 -18.20
N ASP A 35 2.23 -16.77 -18.50
CA ASP A 35 2.00 -16.29 -19.86
C ASP A 35 3.30 -16.14 -20.66
N TYR A 36 4.40 -15.79 -20.00
CA TYR A 36 5.70 -15.54 -20.64
C TYR A 36 6.75 -16.62 -20.31
N GLY A 37 6.37 -17.69 -19.61
CA GLY A 37 7.23 -18.86 -19.39
C GLY A 37 8.45 -18.62 -18.48
N PHE A 38 8.37 -17.68 -17.54
CA PHE A 38 9.49 -17.41 -16.61
C PHE A 38 9.76 -18.54 -15.60
N ASN A 39 8.86 -19.53 -15.47
CA ASN A 39 9.04 -20.76 -14.67
C ASN A 39 9.39 -20.53 -13.19
N PHE A 40 9.02 -19.39 -12.62
CA PHE A 40 9.10 -19.09 -11.18
C PHE A 40 7.79 -19.41 -10.44
N ASN A 41 7.89 -20.07 -9.31
CA ASN A 41 6.87 -20.04 -8.27
C ASN A 41 6.94 -18.69 -7.54
N ILE A 42 5.83 -17.96 -7.48
CA ILE A 42 5.72 -16.72 -6.72
C ILE A 42 5.21 -17.05 -5.32
N ALA A 43 6.08 -16.89 -4.32
CA ALA A 43 5.76 -17.19 -2.93
C ALA A 43 5.50 -15.90 -2.15
N ARG A 44 4.25 -15.68 -1.74
CA ARG A 44 3.86 -14.57 -0.84
C ARG A 44 4.36 -14.90 0.58
N TRP A 45 5.57 -14.44 0.90
CA TRP A 45 6.32 -14.87 2.07
C TRP A 45 5.97 -14.10 3.33
N GLN A 46 5.75 -12.78 3.23
CA GLN A 46 5.43 -11.94 4.38
C GLN A 46 4.40 -10.87 4.03
N ILE A 47 3.53 -10.55 4.98
CA ILE A 47 2.76 -9.31 4.96
C ILE A 47 3.59 -8.23 5.66
N ILE A 48 3.75 -7.08 5.01
CA ILE A 48 4.49 -5.93 5.52
C ILE A 48 3.65 -5.23 6.58
N ASN A 49 4.17 -5.17 7.80
CA ASN A 49 3.54 -4.39 8.86
C ASN A 49 3.83 -2.89 8.67
N ARG A 50 2.84 -2.13 8.22
CA ARG A 50 2.92 -0.67 8.03
C ARG A 50 3.17 0.10 9.34
N ASP A 51 2.90 -0.49 10.50
CA ASP A 51 3.11 0.09 11.83
C ASP A 51 4.46 -0.32 12.46
N ALA A 52 5.32 -1.02 11.72
CA ALA A 52 6.65 -1.36 12.19
C ALA A 52 7.47 -0.10 12.51
N LYS A 53 8.19 -0.11 13.65
CA LYS A 53 9.03 1.03 14.07
C LYS A 53 10.30 1.22 13.22
N SER A 54 10.65 0.20 12.44
CA SER A 54 11.82 0.17 11.57
C SER A 54 11.57 -0.81 10.43
N GLY A 55 12.14 -0.53 9.27
CA GLY A 55 12.10 -1.42 8.12
C GLY A 55 13.40 -2.17 7.87
N TYR A 56 13.32 -3.13 6.96
CA TYR A 56 14.48 -3.92 6.52
C TYR A 56 15.21 -3.31 5.32
N SER A 57 14.56 -2.45 4.52
CA SER A 57 15.12 -1.82 3.31
C SER A 57 14.27 -0.61 2.89
N ASP A 58 14.55 -0.02 1.71
CA ASP A 58 14.03 1.27 1.25
C ASP A 58 12.51 1.32 1.10
N TYR A 59 11.89 0.18 0.82
CA TYR A 59 10.43 0.07 0.72
C TYR A 59 9.71 0.55 1.99
N PHE A 60 10.39 0.53 3.14
CA PHE A 60 9.82 0.96 4.41
C PHE A 60 9.29 2.39 4.33
N GLU A 61 10.04 3.33 3.75
CA GLU A 61 9.62 4.72 3.65
C GLU A 61 8.34 4.88 2.83
N PHE A 62 8.20 4.09 1.75
CA PHE A 62 6.98 4.07 0.95
C PHE A 62 5.79 3.54 1.76
N THR A 63 5.98 2.48 2.54
CA THR A 63 4.93 1.94 3.41
C THR A 63 4.51 2.91 4.51
N GLN A 64 5.45 3.75 5.00
CA GLN A 64 5.17 4.81 5.96
C GLN A 64 4.34 5.94 5.34
N LEU A 65 4.49 6.17 4.04
CA LEU A 65 3.72 7.16 3.29
C LEU A 65 2.38 6.62 2.75
N GLY A 66 2.04 5.37 3.07
CA GLY A 66 0.76 4.76 2.68
C GLY A 66 0.75 4.11 1.30
N TYR A 67 1.87 4.08 0.57
CA TYR A 67 1.90 3.41 -0.73
C TYR A 67 1.75 1.90 -0.57
N GLU A 68 0.98 1.28 -1.45
CA GLU A 68 1.07 -0.15 -1.74
C GLU A 68 2.52 -0.50 -2.06
N SER A 69 3.03 -1.60 -1.50
CA SER A 69 4.44 -1.96 -1.67
C SER A 69 4.62 -3.46 -1.85
N ILE A 70 5.42 -3.82 -2.86
CA ILE A 70 5.90 -5.17 -3.11
C ILE A 70 7.43 -5.19 -3.02
N VAL A 71 7.98 -6.19 -2.36
CA VAL A 71 9.43 -6.38 -2.20
C VAL A 71 9.80 -7.76 -2.71
N VAL A 72 10.69 -7.79 -3.70
CA VAL A 72 11.16 -9.02 -4.31
C VAL A 72 12.42 -9.51 -3.60
N TRP A 73 12.33 -10.72 -3.04
CA TRP A 73 13.40 -11.41 -2.33
C TRP A 73 13.91 -12.61 -3.13
N PRO A 74 15.18 -13.02 -2.91
CA PRO A 74 15.70 -14.23 -3.52
C PRO A 74 14.96 -15.47 -3.00
N GLY A 75 15.02 -16.58 -3.71
CA GLY A 75 14.36 -17.83 -3.30
C GLY A 75 14.81 -18.39 -1.95
N GLU A 76 15.93 -17.91 -1.41
CA GLU A 76 16.46 -18.28 -0.10
C GLU A 76 17.18 -17.13 0.59
N TRP A 77 17.44 -17.27 1.89
CA TRP A 77 18.24 -16.32 2.67
C TRP A 77 19.74 -16.46 2.32
N ASP A 78 20.47 -15.33 2.27
CA ASP A 78 21.91 -15.36 2.09
C ASP A 78 22.64 -15.24 3.45
N PRO A 79 23.30 -16.30 3.94
CA PRO A 79 24.05 -16.23 5.19
C PRO A 79 25.32 -15.36 5.10
N ASN A 80 25.76 -14.99 3.89
CA ASN A 80 26.98 -14.18 3.70
C ASN A 80 26.71 -12.67 3.73
N MET A 81 25.46 -12.23 3.81
CA MET A 81 25.10 -10.81 3.81
C MET A 81 25.87 -10.04 4.89
N HIS A 82 26.41 -8.87 4.52
CA HIS A 82 27.24 -8.02 5.41
C HIS A 82 28.56 -8.67 5.89
N THR A 83 29.07 -9.66 5.16
CA THR A 83 30.40 -10.25 5.39
C THR A 83 31.30 -10.01 4.19
N PRO A 84 32.64 -10.18 4.31
CA PRO A 84 33.54 -10.16 3.15
C PRO A 84 33.21 -11.20 2.06
N GLN A 85 32.43 -12.22 2.40
CA GLN A 85 31.96 -13.25 1.48
C GLN A 85 30.71 -12.82 0.69
N ASP A 86 30.13 -11.65 0.95
CA ASP A 86 29.08 -11.02 0.15
C ASP A 86 29.66 -10.52 -1.18
N ASN A 87 29.92 -11.45 -2.10
CA ASN A 87 30.54 -11.18 -3.39
C ASN A 87 29.95 -12.09 -4.48
N LEU A 88 30.31 -11.81 -5.74
CA LEU A 88 29.72 -12.47 -6.92
C LEU A 88 29.91 -13.99 -6.95
N SER A 89 30.87 -14.57 -6.23
CA SER A 89 31.04 -16.03 -6.19
C SER A 89 29.86 -16.76 -5.53
N ASN A 90 29.09 -16.05 -4.71
CA ASN A 90 27.89 -16.56 -4.03
C ASN A 90 26.58 -16.22 -4.75
N VAL A 91 26.66 -15.57 -5.93
CA VAL A 91 25.52 -15.16 -6.73
C VAL A 91 25.25 -16.17 -7.83
N ASN A 92 24.01 -16.64 -7.91
CA ASN A 92 23.54 -17.41 -9.06
C ASN A 92 23.16 -16.44 -10.19
N ILE A 93 24.09 -16.22 -11.13
CA ILE A 93 23.93 -15.25 -12.22
C ILE A 93 22.71 -15.56 -13.11
N SER A 94 22.44 -16.83 -13.39
CA SER A 94 21.27 -17.20 -14.20
C SER A 94 19.96 -16.87 -13.49
N TYR A 95 19.87 -17.16 -12.18
CA TYR A 95 18.72 -16.81 -11.35
C TYR A 95 18.55 -15.29 -11.23
N LEU A 96 19.65 -14.55 -11.02
CA LEU A 96 19.66 -13.08 -10.98
C LEU A 96 19.07 -12.49 -12.27
N VAL A 97 19.59 -12.91 -13.44
CA VAL A 97 19.13 -12.41 -14.75
C VAL A 97 17.64 -12.71 -14.96
N ASN A 98 17.19 -13.92 -14.65
CA ASN A 98 15.79 -14.30 -14.83
C ASN A 98 14.87 -13.55 -13.86
N THR A 99 15.28 -13.34 -12.61
CA THR A 99 14.52 -12.54 -11.64
C THR A 99 14.41 -11.09 -12.11
N THR A 100 15.50 -10.49 -12.60
CA THR A 100 15.50 -9.14 -13.18
C THR A 100 14.55 -9.03 -14.36
N ARG A 101 14.57 -10.01 -15.29
CA ARG A 101 13.65 -10.03 -16.43
C ARG A 101 12.19 -10.10 -15.99
N HIS A 102 11.89 -10.89 -14.95
CA HIS A 102 10.53 -11.01 -14.40
C HIS A 102 10.07 -9.68 -13.80
N ILE A 103 10.90 -9.02 -12.99
CA ILE A 103 10.61 -7.69 -12.42
C ILE A 103 10.35 -6.68 -13.55
N ALA A 104 11.23 -6.62 -14.55
CA ALA A 104 11.09 -5.70 -15.67
C ALA A 104 9.82 -5.96 -16.49
N ALA A 105 9.50 -7.22 -16.77
CA ALA A 105 8.26 -7.59 -17.46
C ALA A 105 7.02 -7.21 -16.65
N THR A 106 7.06 -7.41 -15.33
CA THR A 106 6.00 -6.98 -14.41
C THR A 106 5.77 -5.49 -14.47
N MET A 107 6.83 -4.69 -14.36
CA MET A 107 6.71 -3.23 -14.46
C MET A 107 6.15 -2.80 -15.82
N ALA A 108 6.61 -3.39 -16.92
CA ALA A 108 6.15 -3.04 -18.26
C ALA A 108 4.65 -3.36 -18.45
N ILE A 109 4.22 -4.53 -17.98
CA ILE A 109 2.82 -4.96 -18.10
C ILE A 109 1.93 -4.12 -17.19
N LEU A 110 2.31 -3.86 -15.95
CA LEU A 110 1.54 -2.99 -15.05
C LEU A 110 1.41 -1.57 -15.59
N ALA A 111 2.41 -1.07 -16.33
CA ALA A 111 2.34 0.24 -16.97
C ALA A 111 1.40 0.28 -18.20
N ASP A 112 1.15 -0.87 -18.83
CA ASP A 112 0.34 -1.00 -20.05
C ASP A 112 -1.07 -1.56 -19.78
N THR A 113 -1.31 -2.18 -18.63
CA THR A 113 -2.56 -2.86 -18.29
C THR A 113 -3.60 -1.87 -17.75
N ASP A 114 -4.83 -1.99 -18.23
CA ASP A 114 -5.99 -1.34 -17.62
C ASP A 114 -6.25 -1.93 -16.24
N ILE A 115 -6.30 -1.08 -15.22
CA ILE A 115 -6.58 -1.50 -13.84
C ILE A 115 -8.07 -1.79 -13.73
N GLU A 116 -8.43 -3.08 -13.58
CA GLU A 116 -9.84 -3.51 -13.61
C GLU A 116 -10.64 -2.99 -12.41
N GLN A 117 -10.01 -2.98 -11.23
CA GLN A 117 -10.60 -2.57 -9.95
C GLN A 117 -10.53 -1.05 -9.76
N PRO A 118 -11.43 -0.45 -8.96
CA PRO A 118 -11.27 0.94 -8.56
C PRO A 118 -9.93 1.14 -7.82
N GLN A 119 -9.42 2.37 -7.85
CA GLN A 119 -8.31 2.78 -6.99
C GLN A 119 -8.80 3.92 -6.10
N LEU A 120 -8.38 3.90 -4.83
CA LEU A 120 -8.83 4.84 -3.82
C LEU A 120 -7.62 5.39 -3.05
N GLN A 121 -7.65 6.69 -2.78
CA GLN A 121 -6.71 7.36 -1.90
C GLN A 121 -7.43 8.39 -1.03
N ILE A 122 -7.19 8.36 0.29
CA ILE A 122 -7.50 9.44 1.20
C ILE A 122 -6.47 10.56 0.97
N THR A 123 -6.91 11.66 0.37
CA THR A 123 -6.05 12.80 0.04
C THR A 123 -6.07 13.90 1.08
N ASN A 124 -7.02 13.84 2.02
CA ASN A 124 -7.03 14.66 3.22
C ASN A 124 -7.73 13.89 4.36
N PRO A 125 -7.18 13.90 5.58
CA PRO A 125 -5.84 14.37 5.95
C PRO A 125 -4.73 13.53 5.29
N ARG A 126 -3.52 14.09 5.14
CA ARG A 126 -2.34 13.36 4.64
C ARG A 126 -1.37 12.99 5.75
N PHE A 127 -0.67 11.87 5.59
CA PHE A 127 0.39 11.45 6.50
C PHE A 127 1.42 12.57 6.74
N GLY A 128 1.87 12.71 8.00
CA GLY A 128 2.87 13.71 8.36
C GLY A 128 2.37 15.15 8.40
N LYS A 129 1.06 15.39 8.31
CA LYS A 129 0.48 16.74 8.36
C LYS A 129 -0.15 17.08 9.70
N ILE A 130 0.03 18.33 10.10
CA ILE A 130 -0.74 18.98 11.16
C ILE A 130 -1.76 19.90 10.50
N LEU A 131 -3.04 19.67 10.78
CA LEU A 131 -4.17 20.42 10.25
C LEU A 131 -4.84 21.22 11.37
N PHE A 132 -5.34 22.40 11.04
CA PHE A 132 -6.21 23.19 11.89
C PHE A 132 -7.37 23.74 11.06
N ASN A 133 -8.62 23.39 11.42
CA ASN A 133 -9.83 23.77 10.70
C ASN A 133 -9.68 23.51 9.18
N ASP A 134 -9.42 22.24 8.83
CA ASP A 134 -9.15 21.73 7.48
C ASP A 134 -7.91 22.28 6.73
N ASN A 135 -7.15 23.19 7.35
CA ASN A 135 -5.98 23.79 6.70
C ASN A 135 -4.69 23.10 7.16
N GLU A 136 -3.90 22.58 6.23
CA GLU A 136 -2.53 22.13 6.51
C GLU A 136 -1.68 23.30 7.05
N LYS A 137 -1.09 23.12 8.23
CA LYS A 137 -0.22 24.12 8.88
C LYS A 137 1.24 23.74 8.87
N LYS A 138 1.54 22.45 9.01
CA LYS A 138 2.91 21.97 9.16
C LYS A 138 3.07 20.54 8.68
N THR A 139 4.25 20.24 8.17
CA THR A 139 4.72 18.87 7.94
C THR A 139 5.70 18.50 9.06
N TYR A 140 5.62 17.27 9.56
CA TYR A 140 6.47 16.79 10.66
C TYR A 140 6.78 15.30 10.48
N LYS A 141 7.72 14.79 11.28
CA LYS A 141 8.38 13.49 11.03
C LYS A 141 7.55 12.24 11.34
N TYR A 142 6.35 12.34 11.92
CA TYR A 142 5.55 11.17 12.28
C TYR A 142 4.37 11.00 11.34
N LYS A 143 4.01 9.75 11.02
CA LYS A 143 2.96 9.39 10.08
C LYS A 143 1.57 9.91 10.46
N THR A 144 1.14 9.67 11.71
CA THR A 144 -0.25 9.86 12.19
C THR A 144 -0.72 11.32 12.16
N PRO A 145 -1.52 11.78 11.18
CA PRO A 145 -1.90 13.18 11.05
C PRO A 145 -2.48 13.74 12.34
N ILE A 146 -2.11 14.98 12.68
CA ILE A 146 -2.66 15.66 13.86
C ILE A 146 -3.66 16.70 13.38
N ILE A 147 -4.91 16.55 13.80
CA ILE A 147 -6.02 17.34 13.32
C ILE A 147 -6.65 18.07 14.49
N PHE A 148 -6.67 19.38 14.40
CA PHE A 148 -7.35 20.27 15.34
C PHE A 148 -8.58 20.88 14.67
N ASP A 149 -9.71 20.89 15.38
CA ASP A 149 -11.01 21.37 14.86
C ASP A 149 -11.54 20.49 13.70
N ALA A 150 -12.66 20.87 13.10
CA ALA A 150 -13.26 20.17 11.96
C ALA A 150 -12.27 20.01 10.78
N THR A 151 -12.38 18.90 10.05
CA THR A 151 -11.60 18.66 8.83
C THR A 151 -12.46 17.87 7.83
N ASN A 152 -12.18 18.02 6.54
CA ASN A 152 -12.73 17.16 5.52
C ASN A 152 -11.90 15.90 5.35
N ILE A 153 -12.57 14.77 5.17
CA ILE A 153 -11.96 13.56 4.63
C ILE A 153 -12.21 13.58 3.13
N TYR A 154 -11.18 13.84 2.33
CA TYR A 154 -11.27 13.80 0.88
C TYR A 154 -10.80 12.44 0.36
N ALA A 155 -11.59 11.85 -0.53
CA ALA A 155 -11.28 10.58 -1.17
C ALA A 155 -11.19 10.77 -2.68
N GLU A 156 -10.00 10.55 -3.24
CA GLU A 156 -9.82 10.45 -4.69
C GLU A 156 -10.05 9.02 -5.13
N VAL A 157 -11.05 8.83 -6.00
CA VAL A 157 -11.37 7.52 -6.58
C VAL A 157 -11.16 7.56 -8.08
N LYS A 158 -10.21 6.74 -8.54
CA LYS A 158 -10.03 6.44 -9.96
C LYS A 158 -10.86 5.22 -10.30
N GLN A 159 -11.71 5.36 -11.30
CA GLN A 159 -12.52 4.27 -11.82
C GLN A 159 -11.63 3.23 -12.51
N GLY A 160 -11.91 1.95 -12.29
CA GLY A 160 -11.39 0.86 -13.11
C GLY A 160 -12.22 0.66 -14.37
N ILE A 161 -12.51 -0.59 -14.74
CA ILE A 161 -13.34 -0.91 -15.91
C ILE A 161 -14.80 -0.55 -15.66
N TYR A 162 -15.31 -0.78 -14.46
CA TYR A 162 -16.70 -0.56 -14.11
C TYR A 162 -16.91 0.78 -13.39
N PRO A 163 -18.06 1.46 -13.60
CA PRO A 163 -18.39 2.70 -12.90
C PRO A 163 -18.39 2.53 -11.38
N ILE A 164 -18.03 3.60 -10.66
CA ILE A 164 -18.16 3.65 -9.19
C ILE A 164 -19.64 3.74 -8.83
N GLU A 165 -20.10 2.84 -7.96
CA GLU A 165 -21.46 2.84 -7.42
C GLU A 165 -21.56 3.74 -6.18
N LYS A 166 -20.62 3.60 -5.24
CA LYS A 166 -20.64 4.32 -3.96
C LYS A 166 -19.27 4.36 -3.28
N VAL A 167 -19.12 5.31 -2.36
CA VAL A 167 -17.97 5.45 -1.46
C VAL A 167 -18.46 5.56 -0.02
N GLU A 168 -17.94 4.71 0.85
CA GLU A 168 -18.32 4.63 2.26
C GLU A 168 -17.19 5.17 3.15
N PHE A 169 -17.53 6.11 4.04
CA PHE A 169 -16.61 6.72 4.99
C PHE A 169 -16.85 6.17 6.40
N TYR A 170 -15.79 5.82 7.11
CA TYR A 170 -15.84 5.21 8.43
C TYR A 170 -14.95 5.93 9.45
N TYR A 171 -15.38 5.91 10.71
CA TYR A 171 -14.61 6.38 11.87
C TYR A 171 -14.69 5.34 12.99
N ASP A 172 -13.55 4.77 13.38
CA ASP A 172 -13.45 3.64 14.32
C ASP A 172 -14.43 2.51 13.94
N ASP A 173 -14.39 2.11 12.66
CA ASP A 173 -15.22 1.08 12.04
C ASP A 173 -16.74 1.35 12.05
N LYS A 174 -17.18 2.54 12.47
CA LYS A 174 -18.57 3.00 12.34
C LYS A 174 -18.76 3.77 11.05
N LEU A 175 -19.77 3.39 10.26
CA LEU A 175 -20.16 4.11 9.04
C LEU A 175 -20.61 5.53 9.38
N LEU A 176 -20.06 6.51 8.67
CA LEU A 176 -20.39 7.93 8.78
C LEU A 176 -21.29 8.39 7.63
N LEU A 177 -20.93 8.02 6.41
CA LEU A 177 -21.59 8.43 5.17
C LEU A 177 -21.42 7.35 4.10
N THR A 178 -22.47 7.13 3.31
CA THR A 178 -22.39 6.50 1.99
C THR A 178 -22.64 7.60 0.96
N ASP A 179 -21.62 7.91 0.18
CA ASP A 179 -21.63 8.95 -0.84
C ASP A 179 -21.72 8.30 -2.23
N THR A 180 -22.64 8.78 -3.06
CA THR A 180 -22.87 8.26 -4.41
C THR A 180 -22.52 9.27 -5.50
N GLU A 181 -22.10 10.49 -5.13
CA GLU A 181 -21.82 11.58 -6.06
C GLU A 181 -20.43 12.17 -5.83
N LYS A 182 -19.75 12.57 -6.92
CA LYS A 182 -18.44 13.24 -6.82
C LYS A 182 -18.63 14.75 -6.60
N PRO A 183 -17.72 15.43 -5.86
CA PRO A 183 -16.52 14.90 -5.21
C PRO A 183 -16.85 14.11 -3.93
N TYR A 184 -16.11 13.01 -3.69
CA TYR A 184 -16.33 12.17 -2.51
C TYR A 184 -15.68 12.78 -1.28
N GLU A 185 -16.50 13.26 -0.35
CA GLU A 185 -16.01 13.97 0.84
C GLU A 185 -16.91 13.79 2.06
N TYR A 186 -16.29 13.88 3.24
CA TYR A 186 -17.02 13.88 4.51
C TYR A 186 -16.43 14.90 5.49
N ILE A 187 -17.25 15.84 5.97
CA ILE A 187 -16.86 16.78 7.02
C ILE A 187 -16.85 16.05 8.38
N LEU A 188 -15.66 15.76 8.89
CA LEU A 188 -15.45 15.24 10.24
C LEU A 188 -15.52 16.40 11.26
N ASN A 189 -16.73 16.69 11.73
CA ASN A 189 -16.99 17.70 12.76
C ASN A 189 -17.78 17.14 13.95
N LYS A 190 -17.11 16.37 14.79
CA LYS A 190 -17.67 15.85 16.05
C LYS A 190 -16.71 16.06 17.21
N THR A 191 -17.25 16.16 18.42
CA THR A 191 -16.44 16.18 19.65
C THR A 191 -15.67 14.87 19.75
N SER A 192 -14.34 14.95 19.76
CA SER A 192 -13.46 13.79 19.90
C SER A 192 -12.06 14.22 20.32
N ILE A 193 -11.40 13.38 21.13
CA ILE A 193 -10.04 13.61 21.60
C ILE A 193 -9.32 12.27 21.63
N GLY A 194 -8.29 12.12 20.80
CA GLY A 194 -7.39 10.96 20.87
C GLY A 194 -7.04 10.38 19.50
N PHE A 195 -6.51 9.16 19.54
CA PHE A 195 -6.17 8.42 18.33
C PHE A 195 -7.37 7.66 17.81
N HIS A 196 -7.63 7.78 16.52
CA HIS A 196 -8.76 7.16 15.84
C HIS A 196 -8.34 6.62 14.47
N LYS A 197 -9.14 5.70 13.92
CA LYS A 197 -8.95 5.20 12.56
C LYS A 197 -10.02 5.77 11.65
N ILE A 198 -9.61 6.37 10.54
CA ILE A 198 -10.49 6.67 9.41
C ILE A 198 -10.27 5.63 8.33
N LYS A 199 -11.34 5.23 7.67
CA LYS A 199 -11.32 4.25 6.59
C LYS A 199 -12.31 4.68 5.52
N VAL A 200 -11.93 4.54 4.26
CA VAL A 200 -12.78 4.79 3.10
C VAL A 200 -12.80 3.54 2.26
N ILE A 201 -13.97 3.17 1.73
CA ILE A 201 -14.14 2.03 0.82
C ILE A 201 -14.93 2.49 -0.39
N ALA A 202 -14.39 2.32 -1.59
CA ALA A 202 -15.08 2.59 -2.85
C ALA A 202 -15.53 1.26 -3.46
N TYR A 203 -16.78 1.19 -3.94
CA TYR A 203 -17.34 0.04 -4.62
C TYR A 203 -17.73 0.39 -6.04
N ASP A 204 -17.42 -0.50 -6.99
CA ASP A 204 -17.93 -0.40 -8.35
C ASP A 204 -19.28 -1.12 -8.52
N THR A 205 -19.90 -0.95 -9.70
CA THR A 205 -21.21 -1.55 -10.01
C THR A 205 -21.26 -3.08 -10.06
N ILE A 206 -20.11 -3.77 -10.05
CA ILE A 206 -20.05 -5.24 -10.00
C ILE A 206 -19.65 -5.75 -8.61
N GLY A 207 -19.48 -4.84 -7.64
CA GLY A 207 -19.15 -5.15 -6.26
C GLY A 207 -17.67 -5.40 -5.99
N THR A 208 -16.75 -5.02 -6.89
CA THR A 208 -15.33 -4.94 -6.53
C THR A 208 -15.06 -3.66 -5.74
N ASP A 209 -14.11 -3.74 -4.81
CA ASP A 209 -13.83 -2.66 -3.89
C ASP A 209 -12.35 -2.25 -3.86
N ALA A 210 -12.13 -1.01 -3.42
CA ALA A 210 -10.84 -0.49 -3.02
C ALA A 210 -10.97 0.16 -1.65
N THR A 211 -9.99 -0.09 -0.78
CA THR A 211 -10.00 0.41 0.60
C THR A 211 -8.73 1.21 0.88
N ASP A 212 -8.87 2.35 1.55
CA ASP A 212 -7.76 3.09 2.14
C ASP A 212 -8.10 3.46 3.59
N GLU A 213 -7.12 3.37 4.48
CA GLU A 213 -7.30 3.68 5.89
C GLU A 213 -6.07 4.32 6.52
N MET A 214 -6.30 5.18 7.51
CA MET A 214 -5.22 5.75 8.30
C MET A 214 -5.61 6.05 9.74
N LYS A 215 -4.61 5.98 10.60
CA LYS A 215 -4.70 6.46 11.98
C LYS A 215 -4.49 7.97 12.02
N ILE A 216 -5.34 8.67 12.76
CA ILE A 216 -5.25 10.13 13.01
C ILE A 216 -5.22 10.41 14.51
N LEU A 217 -4.61 11.52 14.92
CA LEU A 217 -4.82 12.14 16.23
C LEU A 217 -5.81 13.29 16.03
N PHE A 218 -7.04 13.10 16.48
CA PHE A 218 -8.13 14.07 16.28
C PHE A 218 -8.48 14.75 17.59
N ILE A 219 -8.48 16.08 17.57
CA ILE A 219 -8.82 16.93 18.72
C ILE A 219 -9.81 17.99 18.25
N ASN A 220 -11.09 17.74 18.52
CA ASN A 220 -12.16 18.68 18.23
C ASN A 220 -13.10 18.79 19.42
N ILE A 221 -13.36 20.03 19.85
CA ILE A 221 -14.33 20.39 20.88
C ILE A 221 -15.10 21.58 20.31
N PRO A 222 -16.22 21.34 19.59
CA PRO A 222 -17.00 22.40 18.98
C PRO A 222 -17.48 23.39 20.04
N LYS A 223 -17.40 24.70 19.72
CA LYS A 223 -17.75 25.79 20.63
C LYS A 223 -19.19 25.74 21.16
N ASN A 224 -20.06 24.97 20.52
CA ASN A 224 -21.47 24.83 20.89
C ASN A 224 -21.69 23.79 22.02
N GLN A 225 -20.62 23.18 22.54
CA GLN A 225 -20.66 22.18 23.62
C GLN A 225 -19.83 22.56 24.86
N LEU A 226 -19.37 23.81 24.93
CA LEU A 226 -18.72 24.42 26.11
C LEU A 226 -19.65 25.48 26.70
#